data_AF-A0A923YJC3-F1
#
_entry.id   AF-A0A923YJC3-F1
#
_cell.length_a   1.000
_cell.length_b   1.000
_cell.length_c   1.000
_cell.angle_alpha   90.00
_cell.angle_beta   90.00
_cell.angle_gamma   90.00
#
_symmetry.space_group_name_H-M   'P 1'
#
loop_
_entity.id
_entity.type
_entity.pdbx_description
1 polymer ?
#
loop_
_entity_poly.entity_id
_entity_poly.type
_entity_poly.pdbx_seq_one_letter_code
_entity_poly.pdbx_strand_id
1 'polypeptide(L)'
;MQSQVLTPMIINSVTNGRASTKSAIDWHTKRDWNIDLIKTGERFVGQLQSIENKVVLSTTLAPNMDFCTGGGTSYIMLSDFISGGPVNDNFTLK
;
A
#
# COMPACT_ATOMS: atom_id res chain seq x y z
N MET A 1 -3.40 -11.40 -13.09
CA MET A 1 -3.28 -10.41 -12.01
C MET A 1 -3.31 -9.00 -12.61
N GLN A 2 -3.91 -8.05 -11.91
CA GLN A 2 -3.88 -6.63 -12.23
C GLN A 2 -2.97 -5.91 -11.23
N SER A 3 -1.92 -5.26 -11.70
CA SER A 3 -0.97 -4.59 -10.82
C SER A 3 -1.37 -3.16 -10.52
N GLN A 4 -1.20 -2.76 -9.26
CA GLN A 4 -1.24 -1.39 -8.83
C GLN A 4 0.18 -0.91 -8.51
N VAL A 5 0.55 0.24 -9.04
CA VAL A 5 1.90 0.80 -8.93
C VAL A 5 1.90 1.88 -7.86
N LEU A 6 2.85 1.78 -6.93
CA LEU A 6 3.10 2.81 -5.93
C LEU A 6 4.10 3.85 -6.44
N THR A 7 3.77 5.12 -6.23
CA THR A 7 4.65 6.26 -6.54
C THR A 7 4.89 7.09 -5.28
N PRO A 8 6.14 7.43 -4.92
CA PRO A 8 6.42 8.28 -3.78
C PRO A 8 5.79 9.67 -3.94
N MET A 9 5.13 10.15 -2.88
CA MET A 9 4.69 11.54 -2.78
C MET A 9 5.79 12.35 -2.11
N ILE A 10 6.42 13.26 -2.85
CA ILE A 10 7.53 14.08 -2.37
C ILE A 10 7.06 15.52 -2.19
N ILE A 11 7.22 16.06 -0.99
CA ILE A 11 6.94 17.46 -0.65
C ILE A 11 8.21 18.04 -0.03
N ASN A 12 8.73 19.15 -0.55
CA ASN A 12 9.96 19.78 -0.07
C ASN A 12 11.14 18.81 0.06
N SER A 13 11.32 17.92 -0.93
CA SER A 13 12.34 16.85 -0.94
C SER A 13 12.22 15.79 0.16
N VAL A 14 11.09 15.72 0.87
CA VAL A 14 10.78 14.68 1.85
C VAL A 14 9.67 13.78 1.33
N THR A 15 9.84 12.46 1.45
CA THR A 15 8.76 11.50 1.14
C THR A 15 7.70 11.57 2.24
N ASN A 16 6.52 12.09 1.91
CA ASN A 16 5.42 12.25 2.86
C ASN A 16 4.40 11.09 2.78
N GLY A 17 4.50 10.24 1.75
CA GLY A 17 3.58 9.13 1.55
C GLY A 17 3.78 8.46 0.20
N ARG A 18 2.79 7.67 -0.22
CA ARG A 18 2.76 7.00 -1.52
C ARG A 18 1.38 7.09 -2.14
N ALA A 19 1.34 7.34 -3.44
CA ALA A 19 0.13 7.23 -4.26
C ALA A 19 0.09 5.84 -4.90
N SER A 20 -1.10 5.25 -5.03
CA SER A 20 -1.31 4.05 -5.84
C SER A 20 -2.01 4.42 -7.14
N THR A 21 -1.74 3.68 -8.22
CA THR A 21 -2.57 3.74 -9.43
C THR A 21 -4.01 3.33 -9.15
N LYS A 22 -4.95 3.86 -9.95
CA LYS A 22 -6.37 3.52 -9.90
C LYS A 22 -6.75 2.66 -11.11
N SER A 23 -6.02 1.58 -11.33
CA SER A 23 -6.32 0.67 -12.45
C SER A 23 -7.50 -0.21 -12.09
N ALA A 24 -8.55 -0.18 -12.91
CA ALA A 24 -9.69 -1.09 -12.73
C ALA A 24 -9.29 -2.54 -13.03
N ILE A 25 -9.94 -3.48 -12.37
CA ILE A 25 -9.77 -4.92 -12.65
C ILE A 25 -10.88 -5.38 -13.57
N ASP A 26 -10.51 -5.93 -14.72
CA ASP A 26 -11.41 -6.75 -15.52
C ASP A 26 -11.46 -8.17 -14.96
N TRP A 27 -12.52 -8.49 -14.22
CA TRP A 27 -12.73 -9.79 -13.59
C TRP A 27 -13.06 -10.94 -14.56
N HIS A 28 -13.37 -10.63 -15.83
CA HIS A 28 -13.53 -11.67 -16.84
C HIS A 28 -12.18 -12.27 -17.24
N THR A 29 -11.13 -11.44 -17.28
CA THR A 29 -9.79 -11.83 -17.75
C THR A 29 -8.76 -11.93 -16.62
N LYS A 30 -8.99 -11.30 -15.48
CA LYS A 30 -8.14 -11.33 -14.29
C LYS A 30 -8.85 -12.03 -13.13
N ARG A 31 -8.05 -12.47 -12.16
CA ARG A 31 -8.51 -13.20 -10.97
C ARG A 31 -8.14 -12.51 -9.66
N ASP A 32 -7.24 -11.54 -9.72
CA ASP A 32 -6.70 -10.89 -8.53
C ASP A 32 -5.90 -9.63 -8.90
N TRP A 33 -5.48 -8.88 -7.88
CA TRP A 33 -4.57 -7.75 -7.95
C TRP A 33 -3.34 -7.90 -7.06
N ASN A 34 -2.31 -7.10 -7.32
CA ASN A 34 -1.17 -6.96 -6.43
C ASN A 34 -0.71 -5.51 -6.31
N ILE A 35 0.02 -5.25 -5.24
CA ILE A 35 0.77 -4.01 -5.01
C ILE A 35 2.22 -4.42 -4.75
N ASP A 36 3.12 -4.03 -5.63
CA ASP A 36 4.54 -4.25 -5.43
C ASP A 36 5.13 -3.11 -4.59
N LEU A 37 5.87 -3.47 -3.54
CA LEU A 37 6.48 -2.51 -2.62
C LEU A 37 7.77 -1.95 -3.23
N ILE A 38 8.02 -0.66 -2.99
CA ILE A 38 9.08 0.07 -3.69
C ILE A 38 10.46 -0.16 -3.06
N LYS A 39 10.53 -0.26 -1.72
CA LYS A 39 11.84 -0.39 -1.03
C LYS A 39 12.26 -1.85 -0.90
N THR A 40 13.55 -2.09 -1.12
CA THR A 40 14.17 -3.41 -0.89
C THR A 40 13.93 -3.89 0.55
N GLY A 41 13.47 -5.13 0.68
CA GLY A 41 13.19 -5.74 1.99
C GLY A 41 11.91 -5.22 2.67
N GLU A 42 11.18 -4.32 2.02
CA GLU A 42 9.89 -3.87 2.52
C GLU A 42 8.87 -5.01 2.48
N ARG A 43 8.10 -5.13 3.56
CA ARG A 43 7.12 -6.21 3.75
C ARG A 43 5.93 -5.72 4.54
N PHE A 44 4.81 -6.38 4.35
CA PHE A 44 3.66 -6.25 5.22
C PHE A 44 4.01 -6.75 6.63
N VAL A 45 3.63 -5.98 7.64
CA VAL A 45 3.85 -6.30 9.04
C VAL A 45 2.57 -6.08 9.83
N GLY A 46 2.39 -6.87 10.88
CA GLY A 46 1.16 -6.85 11.69
C GLY A 46 -0.01 -7.53 11.00
N GLN A 47 -1.19 -7.33 11.58
CA GLN A 47 -2.43 -7.91 11.09
C GLN A 47 -3.06 -7.01 10.03
N LEU A 48 -3.37 -7.57 8.86
CA LEU A 48 -4.21 -6.88 7.88
C LEU A 48 -5.63 -6.78 8.42
N GLN A 49 -6.25 -5.62 8.24
CA GLN A 49 -7.64 -5.40 8.63
C GLN A 49 -8.50 -5.14 7.39
N SER A 50 -9.59 -5.88 7.26
CA SER A 50 -10.67 -5.54 6.34
C SER A 50 -11.68 -4.69 7.09
N ILE A 51 -11.97 -3.49 6.57
CA ILE A 51 -12.93 -2.56 7.15
C ILE A 51 -14.14 -2.49 6.22
N GLU A 52 -15.29 -2.89 6.77
CA GLU A 52 -16.60 -2.91 6.09
C GLU A 52 -16.60 -3.66 4.74
N ASN A 53 -15.69 -4.62 4.54
CA ASN A 53 -15.48 -5.32 3.26
C ASN A 53 -15.20 -4.38 2.07
N LYS A 54 -14.75 -3.16 2.34
CA LYS A 54 -14.45 -2.14 1.32
C LYS A 54 -12.98 -1.77 1.31
N VAL A 55 -12.35 -1.73 2.48
CA VAL A 55 -10.99 -1.26 2.63
C VAL A 55 -10.11 -2.34 3.24
N VAL A 56 -8.94 -2.54 2.66
CA VAL A 56 -7.83 -3.26 3.27
C VAL A 56 -6.90 -2.23 3.90
N LEU A 57 -6.85 -2.21 5.23
CA LEU A 57 -5.84 -1.48 5.98
C LEU A 57 -4.63 -2.39 6.18
N SER A 58 -3.47 -1.92 5.75
CA SER A 58 -2.22 -2.64 5.84
C SER A 58 -1.10 -1.74 6.34
N THR A 59 -0.13 -2.34 7.03
CA THR A 59 1.10 -1.65 7.44
C THR A 59 2.27 -2.32 6.76
N THR A 60 3.16 -1.53 6.16
CA THR A 60 4.43 -2.02 5.64
C THR A 60 5.59 -1.46 6.44
N LEU A 61 6.69 -2.21 6.49
CA LEU A 61 7.94 -1.77 7.09
C LEU A 61 9.10 -2.10 6.14
N ALA A 62 9.81 -1.07 5.72
CA ALA A 62 11.11 -1.17 5.08
C ALA A 62 12.17 -1.03 6.17
N PRO A 63 12.90 -2.11 6.52
CA PRO A 63 13.97 -2.02 7.51
C PRO A 63 15.11 -1.14 7.01
N ASN A 64 15.93 -0.64 7.92
CA ASN A 64 17.24 -0.10 7.53
C ASN A 64 18.10 -1.22 6.92
N MET A 65 18.91 -0.90 5.92
CA MET A 65 19.83 -1.87 5.30
C MET A 65 21.04 -2.17 6.18
N ASP A 66 21.38 -1.28 7.10
CA ASP A 66 22.42 -1.52 8.10
C ASP A 66 21.85 -2.26 9.30
N PHE A 67 22.22 -3.55 9.43
CA PHE A 67 21.78 -4.44 10.51
C PHE A 67 22.18 -3.97 11.91
N CYS A 68 23.18 -3.09 12.02
CA CYS A 68 23.69 -2.57 13.29
C CYS A 68 22.97 -1.31 13.76
N THR A 69 22.13 -0.71 12.92
CA THR A 69 21.36 0.49 13.28
C THR A 69 19.86 0.19 13.31
N GLY A 70 19.24 0.41 14.46
CA GLY A 70 17.80 0.33 14.58
C GLY A 70 17.13 1.40 13.70
N GLY A 71 16.03 1.04 13.05
CA GLY A 71 15.22 1.98 12.27
C GLY A 71 14.54 1.35 11.07
N GLY A 72 13.87 2.20 10.31
CA GLY A 72 13.13 1.81 9.12
C GLY A 72 12.11 2.87 8.75
N THR A 73 11.48 2.70 7.60
CA THR A 73 10.33 3.50 7.20
C THR A 73 9.11 2.62 7.15
N SER A 74 8.06 2.98 7.88
CA SER A 74 6.77 2.30 7.81
C SER A 74 5.72 3.16 7.10
N TYR A 75 4.81 2.49 6.40
CA TYR A 75 3.65 3.14 5.79
C TYR A 75 2.37 2.42 6.21
N ILE A 76 1.34 3.20 6.52
CA ILE A 76 -0.02 2.70 6.61
C ILE A 76 -0.66 2.94 5.25
N MET A 77 -1.25 1.90 4.66
CA MET A 77 -1.88 1.96 3.36
C MET A 77 -3.33 1.52 3.46
N LEU A 78 -4.19 2.31 2.81
CA LEU A 78 -5.60 1.99 2.62
C LEU A 78 -5.80 1.66 1.15
N SER A 79 -6.18 0.41 0.89
CA SER A 79 -6.47 -0.07 -0.45
C SER A 79 -7.92 -0.48 -0.55
N ASP A 80 -8.54 -0.23 -1.69
CA ASP A 80 -9.86 -0.76 -2.02
C ASP A 80 -9.78 -2.29 -2.12
N PHE A 81 -10.68 -3.00 -1.43
CA PHE A 81 -10.66 -4.46 -1.33
C PHE A 81 -10.82 -5.14 -2.69
N ILE A 82 -11.60 -4.53 -3.59
CA ILE A 82 -11.88 -5.08 -4.91
C ILE A 82 -10.73 -4.82 -5.87
N SER A 83 -10.20 -3.60 -5.93
CA SER A 83 -9.24 -3.20 -6.96
C SER A 83 -7.78 -3.18 -6.51
N GLY A 84 -7.52 -3.13 -5.21
CA GLY A 84 -6.20 -2.86 -4.63
C GLY A 84 -5.74 -1.40 -4.77
N GLY A 85 -6.49 -0.58 -5.50
CA GLY A 85 -6.18 0.82 -5.74
C GLY A 85 -6.59 1.74 -4.57
N PRO A 86 -6.53 3.06 -4.76
CA PRO A 86 -7.00 4.03 -3.77
C PRO A 86 -8.48 3.83 -3.45
N VAL A 87 -8.82 3.98 -2.17
CA VAL A 87 -10.21 4.02 -1.70
C VAL A 87 -10.90 5.27 -2.26
N ASN A 88 -12.07 5.10 -2.86
CA ASN A 88 -12.80 6.19 -3.53
C ASN A 88 -13.69 7.02 -2.59
N ASP A 89 -13.97 6.49 -1.41
CA ASP A 89 -14.78 7.15 -0.38
C ASP A 89 -13.89 7.96 0.56
N ASN A 90 -14.44 9.03 1.16
CA ASN A 90 -13.81 9.78 2.26
C ASN A 90 -13.77 8.90 3.52
N PHE A 91 -12.88 7.92 3.51
CA PHE A 91 -12.69 7.00 4.59
C PHE A 91 -11.95 7.69 5.74
N THR A 92 -12.58 7.73 6.91
CA THR A 92 -11.99 8.32 8.12
C THR A 92 -11.64 7.19 9.09
N LEU A 93 -10.37 7.11 9.49
CA LEU A 93 -9.94 6.25 10.59
C LEU A 93 -10.57 6.79 11.88
N LYS A 94 -11.47 6.02 12.50
CA LYS A 94 -12.07 6.35 13.80
C LYS A 94 -11.18 5.87 14.94
#